data_AF-A0A7S2TWP2-F1
#
_entry.id   AF-A0A7S2TWP2-F1
#
_cell.length_a   1.000
_cell.length_b   1.000
_cell.length_c   1.000
_cell.angle_alpha   90.00
_cell.angle_beta   90.00
_cell.angle_gamma   90.00
#
_symmetry.space_group_name_H-M   'P 1'
#
loop_
_entity.id
_entity.type
_entity.pdbx_description
1 polymer ?
#
loop_
_entity_poly.entity_id
_entity_poly.type
_entity_poly.pdbx_seq_one_letter_code
_entity_poly.pdbx_strand_id
1 'polypeptide(L)'
;SLREAGMTDKFVSEFKSSGTSPKETKGINAFLFDERKGLFTAGRDRLIRFWHLTSSEDSHRVTKTYVGPYGTKYSRRMENATLIYEEQLLRHLDASSTQSGDRRREKLLKGAASTQNMHLDQITDLAAIEFPRRLLVSADGRGVIKVWR
;
A
#
# COMPACT_ATOMS: atom_id res chain seq x y z
N SER A 1 -24.23 37.52 1.38
CA SER A 1 -24.75 36.51 2.32
C SER A 1 -25.44 35.42 1.51
N LEU A 2 -24.93 34.19 1.63
CA LEU A 2 -25.49 32.89 1.21
C LEU A 2 -25.57 32.56 -0.31
N ARG A 3 -24.45 32.05 -0.84
CA ARG A 3 -24.42 31.07 -1.96
C ARG A 3 -23.26 30.09 -1.74
N GLU A 4 -23.40 29.16 -0.80
CA GLU A 4 -22.39 28.12 -0.53
C GLU A 4 -22.97 26.73 -0.21
N ALA A 5 -24.25 26.48 -0.50
CA ALA A 5 -24.92 25.21 -0.16
C ALA A 5 -25.12 24.24 -1.35
N GLY A 6 -24.57 24.53 -2.54
CA GLY A 6 -24.89 23.78 -3.76
C GLY A 6 -23.84 22.76 -4.23
N MET A 7 -22.61 22.80 -3.69
CA MET A 7 -21.47 22.05 -4.24
C MET A 7 -21.23 20.69 -3.54
N THR A 8 -21.81 20.47 -2.36
CA THR A 8 -21.50 19.30 -1.52
C THR A 8 -22.36 18.08 -1.81
N ASP A 9 -23.64 18.26 -2.15
CA ASP A 9 -24.58 17.13 -2.26
C ASP A 9 -24.40 16.29 -3.53
N LYS A 10 -23.92 16.90 -4.63
CA LYS A 10 -23.62 16.16 -5.86
C LYS A 10 -22.45 15.19 -5.67
N PHE A 11 -21.41 15.60 -4.94
CA PHE A 11 -20.22 14.78 -4.67
C PHE A 11 -20.52 13.55 -3.81
N VAL A 12 -21.44 13.66 -2.85
CA VAL A 12 -21.82 12.54 -1.98
C VAL A 12 -22.70 11.52 -2.72
N SER A 13 -23.54 11.98 -3.65
CA SER A 13 -24.48 11.11 -4.38
C SER A 13 -23.83 10.12 -5.37
N GLU A 14 -22.60 10.41 -5.81
CA GLU A 14 -21.84 9.61 -6.78
C GLU A 14 -21.13 8.40 -6.14
N PHE A 15 -21.05 8.36 -4.80
CA PHE A 15 -20.42 7.28 -4.02
C PHE A 15 -21.39 6.18 -3.59
N LYS A 16 -22.29 5.73 -4.48
CA LYS A 16 -23.04 4.49 -4.24
C LYS A 16 -22.18 3.29 -4.62
N SER A 17 -21.58 2.64 -3.62
CA SER A 17 -20.85 1.41 -3.83
C SER A 17 -21.80 0.32 -4.35
N SER A 18 -21.49 -0.26 -5.50
CA SER A 18 -22.15 -1.46 -5.99
C SER A 18 -21.70 -2.63 -5.12
N GLY A 19 -22.55 -2.98 -4.15
CA GLY A 19 -22.33 -4.08 -3.22
C GLY A 19 -22.11 -5.40 -3.96
N THR A 20 -20.85 -5.80 -4.09
CA THR A 20 -20.44 -7.19 -4.26
C THR A 20 -19.53 -7.50 -3.09
N SER A 21 -19.89 -8.45 -2.22
CA SER A 21 -19.03 -8.83 -1.09
C SER A 21 -17.77 -9.49 -1.65
N PRO A 22 -16.59 -8.86 -1.56
CA PRO A 22 -15.40 -9.48 -2.13
C PRO A 22 -14.79 -10.39 -1.06
N LYS A 23 -14.43 -11.62 -1.47
CA LYS A 23 -13.58 -12.56 -0.72
C LYS A 23 -12.54 -11.79 0.10
N GLU A 24 -12.50 -12.01 1.42
CA GLU A 24 -11.61 -11.39 2.41
C GLU A 24 -10.72 -10.28 1.83
N THR A 25 -11.29 -9.09 1.66
CA THR A 25 -10.51 -7.95 1.18
C THR A 25 -9.46 -7.62 2.23
N LYS A 26 -8.21 -7.52 1.77
CA LYS A 26 -7.14 -6.83 2.48
C LYS A 26 -7.56 -5.38 2.65
N GLY A 27 -8.35 -5.12 3.70
CA GLY A 27 -8.96 -3.82 3.94
C GLY A 27 -7.88 -2.77 4.20
N ILE A 28 -8.03 -1.61 3.56
CA ILE A 28 -7.32 -0.40 3.93
C ILE A 28 -8.01 0.15 5.18
N ASN A 29 -7.25 0.33 6.25
CA ASN A 29 -7.77 0.86 7.53
C ASN A 29 -7.32 2.30 7.76
N ALA A 30 -6.21 2.72 7.14
CA ALA A 30 -5.61 4.03 7.34
C ALA A 30 -5.12 4.60 6.01
N PHE A 31 -5.26 5.92 5.87
CA PHE A 31 -4.71 6.67 4.73
C PHE A 31 -4.22 8.03 5.18
N LEU A 32 -3.24 8.58 4.45
CA LEU A 32 -2.71 9.92 4.66
C LEU A 32 -2.44 10.56 3.31
N PHE A 33 -3.06 11.70 3.05
CA PHE A 33 -2.89 12.43 1.80
C PHE A 33 -1.91 13.61 1.99
N ASP A 34 -0.94 13.71 1.08
CA ASP A 34 -0.02 14.83 0.94
C ASP A 34 -0.15 15.39 -0.48
N GLU A 35 -0.70 16.59 -0.61
CA GLU A 35 -0.92 17.26 -1.91
C GLU A 35 0.34 17.35 -2.79
N ARG A 36 1.53 17.37 -2.17
CA ARG A 36 2.80 17.54 -2.87
C ARG A 36 3.44 16.22 -3.29
N LYS A 37 3.04 15.11 -2.69
CA LYS A 37 3.65 13.80 -2.91
C LYS A 37 2.67 12.78 -3.45
N GLY A 38 1.52 12.63 -2.80
CA GLY A 38 0.53 11.62 -3.14
C GLY A 38 -0.19 11.07 -1.92
N LEU A 39 -0.58 9.80 -1.99
CA LEU A 39 -1.39 9.14 -0.98
C LEU A 39 -0.61 8.01 -0.33
N PHE A 40 -0.59 7.95 0.99
CA PHE A 40 -0.18 6.77 1.74
C PHE A 40 -1.42 5.97 2.14
N THR A 41 -1.33 4.65 2.06
CA THR A 41 -2.38 3.74 2.55
C THR A 41 -1.77 2.59 3.34
N ALA A 42 -2.48 2.13 4.35
CA ALA A 42 -2.11 0.96 5.13
C ALA A 42 -3.35 0.22 5.66
N GLY A 43 -3.18 -1.04 6.06
CA GLY A 43 -4.30 -1.81 6.61
C GLY A 43 -3.97 -3.23 6.99
N ARG A 44 -4.91 -4.15 6.72
CA ARG A 44 -4.89 -5.54 7.19
C ARG A 44 -3.70 -6.36 6.69
N ASP A 45 -3.16 -6.02 5.53
CA ASP A 45 -2.00 -6.72 4.97
C ASP A 45 -0.66 -6.25 5.55
N ARG A 46 -0.70 -5.29 6.48
CA ARG A 46 0.44 -4.82 7.28
C ARG A 46 1.51 -4.08 6.45
N LEU A 47 1.12 -3.67 5.24
CA LEU A 47 1.95 -2.94 4.30
C LEU A 47 1.55 -1.48 4.27
N ILE A 48 2.55 -0.60 4.21
CA ILE A 48 2.37 0.81 3.85
C ILE A 48 2.74 0.95 2.37
N ARG A 49 1.81 1.52 1.61
CA ARG A 49 1.99 1.85 0.19
C ARG A 49 1.98 3.36 0.01
N PHE A 50 2.82 3.83 -0.90
CA PHE A 50 2.79 5.17 -1.43
C PHE A 50 2.27 5.14 -2.86
N TRP A 51 1.27 5.97 -3.14
CA TRP A 51 0.64 6.14 -4.44
C TRP A 51 0.92 7.53 -4.95
N HIS A 52 1.72 7.62 -6.00
CA HIS A 52 1.92 8.88 -6.69
C HIS A 52 0.77 9.07 -7.69
N LEU A 53 -0.04 10.10 -7.46
CA LEU A 53 -1.37 10.19 -8.09
C LEU A 53 -1.29 10.48 -9.59
N THR A 54 -0.24 11.13 -10.06
CA THR A 54 -0.08 11.46 -11.49
C THR A 54 0.73 10.42 -12.27
N SER A 55 1.72 9.79 -11.63
CA SER A 55 2.65 8.83 -12.22
C SER A 55 2.65 7.54 -11.39
N SER A 56 2.01 6.48 -11.88
CA SER A 56 1.94 5.21 -11.15
C SER A 56 3.29 4.54 -10.99
N GLU A 57 4.26 4.83 -11.86
CA GLU A 57 5.61 4.22 -11.82
C GLU A 57 6.41 4.65 -10.59
N ASP A 58 6.10 5.84 -10.04
CA ASP A 58 6.73 6.35 -8.82
C ASP A 58 6.08 5.79 -7.53
N SER A 59 5.00 5.03 -7.67
CA SER A 59 4.33 4.36 -6.56
C SER A 59 5.14 3.15 -6.10
N HIS A 60 5.16 2.89 -4.80
CA HIS A 60 5.96 1.81 -4.22
C HIS A 60 5.49 1.43 -2.82
N ARG A 61 5.97 0.27 -2.33
CA ARG A 61 5.81 -0.10 -0.91
C ARG A 61 6.85 0.63 -0.09
N VAL A 62 6.43 1.36 0.93
CA VAL A 62 7.32 1.91 1.96
C VAL A 62 7.85 0.77 2.83
N THR A 63 6.98 -0.18 3.15
CA THR A 63 7.31 -1.40 3.90
C THR A 63 7.91 -2.46 2.98
N LYS A 64 9.15 -2.89 3.22
CA LYS A 64 9.75 -4.01 2.48
C LYS A 64 9.33 -5.35 3.09
N THR A 65 8.54 -6.12 2.36
CA THR A 65 8.33 -7.54 2.62
C THR A 65 9.01 -8.36 1.53
N TYR A 66 10.18 -8.93 1.84
CA TYR A 66 10.75 -10.00 1.02
C TYR A 66 10.05 -11.30 1.39
N VAL A 67 8.95 -11.62 0.71
CA VAL A 67 8.36 -12.95 0.79
C VAL A 67 8.12 -13.43 -0.63
N GLY A 68 9.16 -13.99 -1.23
CA GLY A 68 9.09 -14.71 -2.51
C GLY A 68 9.57 -13.93 -3.74
N PRO A 69 9.58 -14.59 -4.92
CA PRO A 69 10.11 -14.06 -6.18
C PRO A 69 9.11 -13.09 -6.85
N TYR A 70 8.40 -12.28 -6.08
CA TYR A 70 7.36 -11.41 -6.62
C TYR A 70 7.87 -9.96 -6.73
N GLY A 71 7.84 -9.42 -7.93
CA GLY A 71 7.92 -7.98 -8.16
C GLY A 71 6.57 -7.31 -7.90
N THR A 72 6.57 -5.99 -7.69
CA THR A 72 5.35 -5.19 -7.59
C THR A 72 5.28 -4.23 -8.77
N LYS A 73 4.16 -4.22 -9.49
CA LYS A 73 3.84 -3.19 -10.49
C LYS A 73 2.65 -2.39 -10.02
N TYR A 74 2.69 -1.09 -10.26
CA TYR A 74 1.61 -0.17 -9.96
C TYR A 74 0.98 0.29 -11.26
N SER A 75 -0.35 0.34 -11.28
CA SER A 75 -1.09 0.83 -12.45
C SER A 75 -2.23 1.74 -12.04
N ARG A 76 -2.62 2.62 -12.97
CA ARG A 76 -3.77 3.50 -12.84
C ARG A 76 -4.69 3.29 -14.03
N ARG A 77 -5.98 3.12 -13.79
CA ARG A 77 -7.00 3.03 -14.84
C ARG A 77 -8.23 3.85 -14.49
N MET A 78 -8.96 4.27 -15.51
CA MET A 78 -10.28 4.90 -15.36
C MET A 78 -11.35 3.88 -15.68
N GLU A 79 -12.32 3.68 -14.78
CA GLU A 79 -13.41 2.72 -14.93
C GLU A 79 -14.68 3.37 -14.42
N ASN A 80 -15.71 3.52 -15.25
CA ASN A 80 -17.00 4.14 -14.88
C ASN A 80 -16.85 5.48 -14.13
N ALA A 81 -16.07 6.41 -14.68
CA ALA A 81 -15.73 7.69 -14.06
C ALA A 81 -14.94 7.62 -12.73
N THR A 82 -14.50 6.42 -12.32
CA THR A 82 -13.69 6.21 -11.11
C THR A 82 -12.24 5.97 -11.48
N LEU A 83 -11.33 6.73 -10.85
CA LEU A 83 -9.89 6.52 -10.98
C LEU A 83 -9.42 5.45 -10.01
N ILE A 84 -8.95 4.33 -10.56
CA ILE A 84 -8.52 3.15 -9.78
C ILE A 84 -7.00 3.06 -9.82
N TYR A 85 -6.40 2.96 -8.64
CA TYR A 85 -4.99 2.63 -8.44
C TYR A 85 -4.89 1.19 -7.94
N GLU A 86 -4.01 0.41 -8.58
CA GLU A 86 -3.87 -1.00 -8.25
C GLU A 86 -2.40 -1.38 -8.14
N GLU A 87 -2.10 -2.19 -7.12
CA GLU A 87 -0.85 -2.91 -7.01
C GLU A 87 -1.04 -4.34 -7.54
N GLN A 88 -0.18 -4.72 -8.47
CA GLN A 88 -0.14 -6.05 -9.05
C GLN A 88 1.15 -6.76 -8.64
N LEU A 89 1.02 -7.97 -8.11
CA LEU A 89 2.15 -8.84 -7.83
C LEU A 89 2.56 -9.54 -9.13
N LEU A 90 3.72 -9.15 -9.66
CA LEU A 90 4.34 -9.83 -10.80
C LEU A 90 5.12 -11.04 -10.28
N ARG A 91 4.80 -12.24 -10.77
CA ARG A 91 5.67 -13.39 -10.55
C ARG A 91 6.93 -13.19 -11.38
N HIS A 92 8.11 -13.16 -10.76
CA HIS A 92 9.32 -13.49 -11.51
C HIS A 92 9.23 -14.97 -11.86
N LEU A 93 8.76 -15.25 -13.07
CA LEU A 93 9.03 -16.53 -13.71
C LEU A 93 10.51 -16.48 -14.04
N ASP A 94 11.32 -17.23 -13.29
CA ASP A 94 12.75 -17.35 -13.55
C ASP A 94 12.94 -17.72 -15.03
N ALA A 95 13.47 -16.77 -15.80
CA ALA A 95 13.95 -17.06 -17.15
C ALA A 95 15.09 -18.07 -17.00
N SER A 96 14.89 -19.26 -17.59
CA SER A 96 15.78 -20.41 -17.71
C SER A 96 15.83 -21.41 -16.54
N SER A 97 15.19 -22.54 -16.80
CA SER A 97 15.65 -23.87 -16.38
C SER A 97 17.11 -24.09 -16.79
N THR A 98 18.00 -24.37 -15.84
CA THR A 98 18.99 -25.49 -15.88
C THR A 98 19.94 -25.44 -14.67
N GLN A 99 20.11 -26.61 -14.05
CA GLN A 99 21.20 -27.05 -13.16
C GLN A 99 21.16 -26.77 -11.63
N SER A 100 21.14 -27.91 -10.92
CA SER A 100 21.57 -28.19 -9.53
C SER A 100 20.58 -27.86 -8.40
N GLY A 101 19.77 -28.87 -8.08
CA GLY A 101 18.59 -28.80 -7.21
C GLY A 101 18.80 -28.69 -5.70
N ASP A 102 20.02 -28.76 -5.14
CA ASP A 102 20.15 -28.89 -3.67
C ASP A 102 20.90 -27.76 -2.96
N ARG A 103 21.74 -26.96 -3.61
CA ARG A 103 22.50 -25.89 -2.91
C ARG A 103 21.77 -24.54 -2.83
N ARG A 104 20.76 -24.31 -3.68
CA ARG A 104 20.04 -23.01 -3.73
C ARG A 104 18.92 -22.91 -2.69
N ARG A 105 18.34 -24.05 -2.29
CA ARG A 105 17.24 -24.11 -1.32
C ARG A 105 17.67 -23.65 0.07
N GLU A 106 18.92 -23.96 0.45
CA GLU A 106 19.51 -23.56 1.73
C GLU A 106 19.94 -22.08 1.77
N LYS A 107 20.28 -21.49 0.62
CA LYS A 107 20.64 -20.05 0.52
C LYS A 107 19.42 -19.14 0.45
N LEU A 108 18.27 -19.65 -0.01
CA LEU A 108 16.98 -18.94 0.00
C LEU A 108 16.34 -18.91 1.39
N LEU A 109 16.58 -19.93 2.23
CA LEU A 109 16.07 -20.00 3.61
C LEU A 109 16.94 -19.20 4.61
N LYS A 110 18.22 -18.95 4.29
CA LYS A 110 19.15 -18.14 5.13
C LYS A 110 19.03 -16.64 4.94
N GLY A 111 18.27 -16.17 3.95
CA GLY A 111 17.82 -14.78 3.90
C GLY A 111 16.58 -14.63 4.78
N ALA A 112 16.72 -14.79 6.10
CA ALA A 112 15.65 -14.47 7.04
C ALA A 112 15.21 -13.04 6.74
N ALA A 113 14.08 -12.89 6.04
CA ALA A 113 13.51 -11.61 5.71
C ALA A 113 13.42 -10.84 7.02
N SER A 114 14.16 -9.74 7.14
CA SER A 114 14.12 -8.92 8.34
C SER A 114 12.68 -8.47 8.57
N THR A 115 11.99 -9.13 9.49
CA THR A 115 10.64 -8.77 9.93
C THR A 115 10.61 -7.42 10.63
N GLN A 116 11.80 -6.85 10.93
CA GLN A 116 11.94 -5.55 11.58
C GLN A 116 11.25 -4.44 10.79
N ASN A 117 11.10 -4.58 9.47
CA ASN A 117 10.50 -3.56 8.63
C ASN A 117 9.00 -3.76 8.34
N MET A 118 8.28 -4.70 9.00
CA MET A 118 6.84 -4.90 8.80
C MET A 118 6.09 -4.90 10.14
N HIS A 119 4.86 -4.38 10.18
CA HIS A 119 3.98 -4.59 11.33
C HIS A 119 3.60 -6.06 11.46
N LEU A 120 3.40 -6.55 12.68
CA LEU A 120 3.01 -7.94 12.91
C LEU A 120 1.49 -8.11 12.96
N ASP A 121 0.76 -7.00 13.11
CA ASP A 121 -0.68 -6.91 13.08
C ASP A 121 -1.16 -5.85 12.08
N GLN A 122 -2.47 -5.77 11.84
CA GLN A 122 -3.07 -4.78 10.95
C GLN A 122 -2.69 -3.37 11.36
N ILE A 123 -2.28 -2.56 10.39
CA ILE A 123 -2.03 -1.14 10.62
C ILE A 123 -3.39 -0.48 10.79
N THR A 124 -3.53 0.30 11.86
CA THR A 124 -4.77 0.97 12.23
C THR A 124 -4.71 2.47 11.98
N ASP A 125 -3.51 3.06 11.96
CA ASP A 125 -3.36 4.51 11.81
C ASP A 125 -2.05 4.90 11.10
N LEU A 126 -2.08 6.08 10.46
CA LEU A 126 -0.96 6.73 9.78
C LEU A 126 -0.95 8.22 10.12
N ALA A 127 0.21 8.76 10.49
CA ALA A 127 0.40 10.18 10.75
C ALA A 127 1.70 10.70 10.14
N ALA A 128 1.70 11.95 9.70
CA ALA A 128 2.93 12.67 9.36
C ALA A 128 3.33 13.60 10.50
N ILE A 129 4.63 13.63 10.78
CA ILE A 129 5.26 14.62 11.65
C ILE A 129 6.16 15.47 10.76
N GLU A 130 5.97 16.78 10.75
CA GLU A 130 6.74 17.68 9.87
C GLU A 130 7.95 18.33 10.57
N PHE A 131 7.93 18.41 11.90
CA PHE A 131 8.96 19.09 12.69
C PHE A 131 9.46 18.22 13.85
N PRO A 132 10.79 18.18 14.13
CA PRO A 132 11.88 18.87 13.43
C PRO A 132 12.32 18.18 12.12
N ARG A 133 11.77 17.01 11.80
CA ARG A 133 12.03 16.27 10.56
C ARG A 133 10.72 15.70 10.03
N ARG A 134 10.64 15.56 8.70
CA ARG A 134 9.53 14.87 8.04
C ARG A 134 9.63 13.38 8.30
N LEU A 135 8.67 12.86 9.04
CA LEU A 135 8.58 11.45 9.42
C LEU A 135 7.17 10.95 9.11
N LEU A 136 7.08 9.70 8.67
CA LEU A 136 5.82 8.97 8.67
C LEU A 136 5.78 8.13 9.94
N VAL A 137 4.62 8.04 10.57
CA VAL A 137 4.36 7.23 11.76
C VAL A 137 3.20 6.28 11.44
N SER A 138 3.33 5.03 11.86
CA SER A 138 2.28 4.02 11.74
C SER A 138 2.06 3.29 13.06
N ALA A 139 0.81 2.95 13.36
CA ALA A 139 0.43 2.18 14.54
C ALA A 139 -0.32 0.90 14.13
N ASP A 140 -0.16 -0.19 14.88
CA ASP A 140 -0.92 -1.43 14.66
C ASP A 140 -1.84 -1.81 15.84
N GLY A 141 -2.68 -2.83 15.60
CA GLY A 141 -3.64 -3.35 16.58
C GLY A 141 -3.03 -3.92 17.87
N ARG A 142 -1.70 -4.10 17.94
CA ARG A 142 -0.99 -4.55 19.16
C ARG A 142 -0.37 -3.38 19.94
N GLY A 143 -0.59 -2.15 19.49
CA GLY A 143 0.01 -0.96 20.09
C GLY A 143 1.48 -0.74 19.69
N VAL A 144 1.97 -1.41 18.63
CA VAL A 144 3.33 -1.15 18.12
C VAL A 144 3.30 0.08 17.22
N ILE A 145 4.17 1.04 17.51
CA ILE A 145 4.37 2.25 16.71
C ILE A 145 5.70 2.14 15.95
N LYS A 146 5.68 2.46 14.65
CA LYS A 146 6.88 2.56 13.82
C LYS A 146 7.02 3.94 13.22
N VAL A 147 8.26 4.40 13.13
CA VAL A 147 8.63 5.71 12.59
C VAL A 147 9.53 5.50 11.38
N TRP A 148 9.17 6.12 10.26
CA TRP A 148 9.83 5.98 8.95
C TRP A 148 10.44 7.32 8.56
N ARG A 149 11.65 7.27 7.99
CA ARG A 149 12.42 8.42 7.51
C ARG A 149 12.61 8.37 6.00
#